data_AF-A0A840HZV5-F1
#
_entry.id   AF-A0A840HZV5-F1
#
_cell.length_a   1.000
_cell.length_b   1.000
_cell.length_c   1.000
_cell.angle_alpha   90.00
_cell.angle_beta   90.00
_cell.angle_gamma   90.00
#
_symmetry.space_group_name_H-M   'P 1'
#
loop_
_entity.id
_entity.type
_entity.pdbx_description
1 polymer ?
#
loop_
_entity_poly.entity_id
_entity_poly.type
_entity_poly.pdbx_seq_one_letter_code
_entity_poly.pdbx_strand_id
1 'polypeptide(L)'
;MASATPPNGSEYTAEQVRVAGGPGYVADPSVGTLISSLLSDTSRLVRDEVRLAKAEAGEKATQAVHGVRDIAIGGGIAFLGVIFLLLAAVYGLSEVMHPAFAALIVGAVVAIIGYVLLKKGTADLKAKNLAPKRTQANISRDAHMVKESV
;
A
#
# COMPACT_ATOMS: atom_id res chain seq x y z
N MET A 1 8.04 -84.23 40.15
CA MET A 1 6.97 -83.20 40.15
C MET A 1 6.62 -82.92 38.70
N ALA A 2 5.33 -82.99 38.39
CA ALA A 2 4.70 -83.07 37.08
C ALA A 2 5.04 -81.88 36.14
N SER A 3 5.27 -82.11 34.84
CA SER A 3 4.35 -81.86 33.70
C SER A 3 3.92 -80.39 33.57
N ALA A 4 3.83 -79.75 32.40
CA ALA A 4 3.67 -80.23 31.04
C ALA A 4 4.05 -79.10 30.08
N THR A 5 4.40 -79.52 28.86
CA THR A 5 4.52 -78.77 27.61
C THR A 5 3.52 -77.61 27.47
N PRO A 6 3.93 -76.47 26.87
CA PRO A 6 3.01 -75.35 26.59
C PRO A 6 1.85 -75.78 25.67
N PRO A 7 0.63 -75.23 25.87
CA PRO A 7 -0.52 -75.56 25.03
C PRO A 7 -0.31 -75.09 23.58
N ASN A 8 -0.71 -76.00 22.69
CA ASN A 8 -0.63 -75.96 21.24
C ASN A 8 -1.37 -74.75 20.63
N GLY A 9 -0.77 -74.11 19.63
CA GLY A 9 -1.31 -72.97 18.91
C GLY A 9 -2.42 -73.36 17.93
N SER A 10 -3.66 -73.53 18.41
CA SER A 10 -4.85 -73.58 17.55
C SER A 10 -6.22 -73.38 18.24
N GLU A 11 -6.29 -72.90 19.49
CA GLU A 11 -7.58 -72.80 20.24
C GLU A 11 -8.00 -71.38 20.67
N TYR A 12 -7.51 -70.32 20.03
CA TYR A 12 -8.15 -69.00 20.11
C TYR A 12 -9.30 -68.90 19.10
N THR A 13 -10.22 -69.84 19.20
CA THR A 13 -11.39 -69.94 18.32
C THR A 13 -12.45 -68.96 18.79
N ALA A 14 -12.57 -67.86 18.04
CA ALA A 14 -13.83 -67.24 17.63
C ALA A 14 -14.89 -66.95 18.70
N GLU A 15 -14.74 -65.85 19.48
CA GLU A 15 -15.96 -65.20 20.02
C GLU A 15 -15.91 -63.71 20.40
N GLN A 16 -14.88 -62.91 20.04
CA GLN A 16 -14.89 -61.47 20.38
C GLN A 16 -14.56 -60.52 19.24
N VAL A 17 -15.02 -60.84 18.04
CA VAL A 17 -15.31 -59.84 17.00
C VAL A 17 -16.80 -59.91 16.69
N ARG A 18 -17.64 -59.59 17.68
CA ARG A 18 -18.99 -59.10 17.37
C ARG A 18 -18.83 -57.68 16.85
N VAL A 19 -18.67 -57.63 15.53
CA VAL A 19 -18.89 -56.46 14.69
C VAL A 19 -20.27 -55.91 15.02
N ALA A 20 -20.31 -54.87 15.86
CA ALA A 20 -21.43 -53.95 15.88
C ALA A 20 -21.36 -53.15 14.56
N GLY A 21 -21.96 -53.73 13.52
CA GLY A 21 -22.18 -53.05 12.25
C GLY A 21 -23.18 -51.93 12.43
N GLY A 22 -22.69 -50.70 12.56
CA GLY A 22 -23.35 -49.54 11.98
C GLY A 22 -22.59 -49.20 10.70
N PRO A 23 -23.24 -49.12 9.52
CA PRO A 23 -22.56 -48.70 8.30
C PRO A 23 -22.28 -47.19 8.36
N GLY A 24 -21.31 -46.79 9.19
CA GLY A 24 -20.61 -45.54 9.05
C GLY A 24 -19.60 -45.72 7.93
N TYR A 25 -20.05 -45.56 6.69
CA TYR A 25 -19.17 -45.26 5.57
C TYR A 25 -18.18 -44.20 6.04
N VAL A 26 -16.88 -44.51 6.09
CA VAL A 26 -15.87 -43.46 5.90
C VAL A 26 -16.08 -43.07 4.44
N ALA A 27 -17.07 -42.20 4.22
CA ALA A 27 -17.39 -41.73 2.89
C ALA A 27 -16.12 -41.09 2.36
N ASP A 28 -15.56 -41.66 1.29
CA ASP A 28 -14.63 -40.92 0.45
C ASP A 28 -15.22 -39.53 0.26
N PRO A 29 -14.47 -38.45 0.55
CA PRO A 29 -15.02 -37.12 0.49
C PRO A 29 -15.66 -36.94 -0.88
N SER A 30 -16.99 -36.82 -0.87
CA SER A 30 -17.77 -36.73 -2.10
C SER A 30 -17.21 -35.58 -2.94
N VAL A 31 -17.33 -35.66 -4.26
CA VAL A 31 -16.90 -34.57 -5.17
C VAL A 31 -17.51 -33.23 -4.75
N GLY A 32 -18.73 -33.24 -4.20
CA GLY A 32 -19.38 -32.05 -3.62
C GLY A 32 -18.68 -31.50 -2.37
N THR A 33 -18.13 -32.37 -1.51
CA THR A 33 -17.36 -31.97 -0.32
C THR A 33 -16.03 -31.32 -0.71
N LEU A 34 -15.34 -31.85 -1.73
CA LEU A 34 -14.09 -31.29 -2.24
C LEU A 34 -14.30 -29.92 -2.90
N ILE A 35 -15.36 -29.77 -3.70
CA ILE A 35 -15.71 -28.48 -4.31
C ILE A 35 -16.08 -27.43 -3.25
N SER A 36 -16.85 -27.82 -2.23
CA SER A 36 -17.19 -26.94 -1.11
C SER A 36 -15.95 -26.45 -0.34
N SER A 37 -14.99 -27.35 -0.08
CA SER A 37 -13.71 -27.00 0.55
C SER A 37 -12.88 -26.05 -0.32
N LEU A 38 -12.77 -26.29 -1.63
CA LEU A 38 -12.03 -25.41 -2.56
C LEU A 38 -12.66 -24.01 -2.65
N LEU A 39 -13.99 -23.90 -2.67
CA LEU A 39 -14.68 -22.61 -2.64
C LEU A 39 -14.45 -21.88 -1.32
N SER A 40 -14.48 -22.61 -0.20
CA SER A 40 -14.17 -22.07 1.13
C SER A 40 -12.72 -21.55 1.19
N ASP A 41 -11.76 -22.31 0.67
CA ASP A 41 -10.35 -21.93 0.67
C ASP A 41 -10.06 -20.76 -0.26
N THR A 42 -10.71 -20.72 -1.43
CA THR A 42 -10.63 -19.56 -2.35
C THR A 42 -11.22 -18.31 -1.70
N SER A 43 -12.35 -18.43 -1.00
CA SER A 43 -12.98 -17.32 -0.26
C SER A 43 -12.08 -16.82 0.88
N ARG A 44 -11.37 -17.73 1.56
CA ARG A 44 -10.36 -17.38 2.57
C ARG A 44 -9.19 -16.63 1.96
N LEU A 45 -8.62 -17.13 0.87
CA LEU A 45 -7.48 -16.50 0.18
C LEU A 45 -7.83 -15.09 -0.31
N VAL A 46 -9.01 -14.89 -0.89
CA VAL A 46 -9.47 -13.56 -1.32
C VAL A 46 -9.60 -12.60 -0.14
N ARG A 47 -10.13 -13.06 1.00
CA ARG A 47 -10.25 -12.23 2.21
C ARG A 47 -8.88 -11.88 2.79
N ASP A 48 -7.93 -12.81 2.74
CA ASP A 48 -6.56 -12.59 3.21
C ASP A 48 -5.81 -11.61 2.32
N GLU A 49 -5.96 -11.73 0.99
CA GLU A 49 -5.37 -10.79 0.03
C GLU A 49 -5.93 -9.37 0.21
N VAL A 50 -7.24 -9.23 0.44
CA VAL A 50 -7.88 -7.94 0.77
C VAL A 50 -7.34 -7.40 2.10
N ARG A 51 -7.14 -8.26 3.09
CA ARG A 51 -6.60 -7.88 4.40
C ARG A 51 -5.15 -7.39 4.27
N LEU A 52 -4.34 -8.08 3.47
CA LEU A 52 -2.96 -7.72 3.19
C LEU A 52 -2.89 -6.42 2.39
N ALA A 53 -3.66 -6.30 1.31
CA ALA A 53 -3.74 -5.08 0.51
C ALA A 53 -4.17 -3.86 1.35
N LYS A 54 -5.11 -4.05 2.29
CA LYS A 54 -5.50 -3.00 3.25
C LYS A 54 -4.37 -2.65 4.21
N ALA A 55 -3.62 -3.63 4.69
CA ALA A 55 -2.47 -3.41 5.56
C ALA A 55 -1.36 -2.64 4.82
N GLU A 56 -1.00 -3.07 3.61
CA GLU A 56 0.00 -2.39 2.78
C GLU A 56 -0.46 -0.98 2.41
N ALA A 57 -1.73 -0.79 2.01
CA ALA A 57 -2.27 0.54 1.75
C ALA A 57 -2.18 1.46 2.98
N GLY A 58 -2.42 0.92 4.18
CA GLY A 58 -2.26 1.66 5.44
C GLY A 58 -0.81 2.03 5.73
N GLU A 59 0.13 1.12 5.48
CA GLU A 59 1.56 1.37 5.64
C GLU A 59 2.07 2.42 4.63
N LYS A 60 1.69 2.30 3.35
CA LYS A 60 2.00 3.30 2.31
C LYS A 60 1.40 4.66 2.64
N ALA A 61 0.16 4.70 3.12
CA ALA A 61 -0.48 5.94 3.56
C ALA A 61 0.29 6.58 4.73
N THR A 62 0.70 5.78 5.72
CA THR A 62 1.47 6.26 6.87
C THR A 62 2.83 6.79 6.44
N GLN A 63 3.52 6.09 5.54
CA GLN A 63 4.79 6.52 4.97
C GLN A 63 4.63 7.84 4.19
N ALA A 64 3.56 7.98 3.41
CA ALA A 64 3.25 9.23 2.71
C ALA A 64 3.00 10.39 3.70
N VAL A 65 2.25 10.15 4.78
CA VAL A 65 2.01 11.13 5.83
C VAL A 65 3.32 11.56 6.50
N HIS A 66 4.20 10.63 6.83
CA HIS A 66 5.51 10.94 7.40
C HIS A 66 6.37 11.76 6.41
N GLY A 67 6.37 11.39 5.13
CA GLY A 67 7.06 12.17 4.10
C GLY A 67 6.55 13.60 3.99
N VAL A 68 5.23 13.79 3.99
CA VAL A 68 4.62 15.14 3.97
C VAL A 68 4.98 15.93 5.23
N ARG A 69 4.94 15.29 6.41
CA ARG A 69 5.34 15.92 7.69
C ARG A 69 6.79 16.40 7.64
N ASP A 70 7.70 15.53 7.22
CA ASP A 70 9.13 15.83 7.24
C ASP A 70 9.48 16.94 6.22
N ILE A 71 8.82 16.94 5.05
CA ILE A 71 8.90 18.04 4.08
C ILE A 71 8.37 19.34 4.69
N ALA A 72 7.23 19.31 5.39
CA ALA A 72 6.64 20.51 5.99
C ALA A 72 7.53 21.09 7.10
N ILE A 73 8.04 20.25 8.00
CA ILE A 73 8.91 20.67 9.10
C ILE A 73 10.26 21.15 8.57
N GLY A 74 10.92 20.33 7.73
CA GLY A 74 12.22 20.66 7.16
C GLY A 74 12.14 21.90 6.27
N GLY A 75 11.09 22.01 5.45
CA GLY A 75 10.81 23.19 4.64
C GLY A 75 10.57 24.44 5.50
N GLY A 76 9.83 24.31 6.61
CA GLY A 76 9.63 25.40 7.57
C GLY A 76 10.94 25.88 8.21
N ILE A 77 11.79 24.96 8.66
CA ILE A 77 13.10 25.30 9.24
C ILE A 77 14.01 25.96 8.18
N ALA A 78 14.08 25.40 6.98
CA ALA A 78 14.84 25.97 5.88
C ALA A 78 14.35 27.38 5.51
N PHE A 79 13.03 27.59 5.52
CA PHE A 79 12.42 28.90 5.28
C PHE A 79 12.82 29.93 6.34
N LEU A 80 12.84 29.56 7.62
CA LEU A 80 13.38 30.42 8.68
C LEU A 80 14.85 30.78 8.42
N GLY A 81 15.66 29.82 7.99
CA GLY A 81 17.05 30.06 7.58
C GLY A 81 17.16 31.09 6.45
N VAL A 82 16.30 31.01 5.43
CA VAL A 82 16.25 32.00 4.34
C VAL A 82 15.91 33.39 4.88
N ILE A 83 14.98 33.54 5.84
CA ILE A 83 14.68 34.84 6.45
C ILE A 83 15.93 35.45 7.08
N PHE A 84 16.71 34.68 7.84
CA PHE A 84 17.95 35.18 8.43
C PHE A 84 19.01 35.53 7.39
N LEU A 85 19.11 34.77 6.29
CA LEU A 85 20.00 35.12 5.18
C LEU A 85 19.58 36.41 4.49
N LEU A 86 18.27 36.65 4.32
CA LEU A 86 17.75 37.90 3.77
C LEU A 86 18.03 39.08 4.71
N LEU A 87 17.85 38.90 6.02
CA LEU A 87 18.25 39.91 7.01
C LEU A 87 19.75 40.20 6.92
N ALA A 88 20.59 39.17 6.85
CA ALA A 88 22.03 39.33 6.69
C ALA A 88 22.38 40.09 5.40
N ALA A 89 21.68 39.82 4.30
CA ALA A 89 21.86 40.55 3.05
C ALA A 89 21.46 42.03 3.17
N VAL A 90 20.33 42.33 3.86
CA VAL A 90 19.92 43.71 4.14
C VAL A 90 20.95 44.43 5.00
N TYR A 91 21.43 43.79 6.08
CA TYR A 91 22.45 44.39 6.94
C TYR A 91 23.77 44.60 6.20
N GLY A 92 24.23 43.62 5.42
CA GLY A 92 25.45 43.75 4.62
C GLY A 92 25.36 44.86 3.58
N LEU A 93 24.21 45.01 2.92
CA LEU A 93 23.99 46.09 1.96
C LEU A 93 23.83 47.45 2.66
N SER A 94 23.32 47.48 3.89
CA SER A 94 23.16 48.71 4.67
C SER A 94 24.48 49.35 5.09
N GLU A 95 25.60 48.63 5.02
CA GLU A 95 26.94 49.19 5.28
C GLU A 95 27.35 50.21 4.20
N VAL A 96 26.78 50.10 3.00
CA VAL A 96 27.13 50.98 1.85
C VAL A 96 25.98 51.88 1.40
N MET A 97 24.78 51.75 1.97
CA MET A 97 23.62 52.60 1.67
C MET A 97 22.61 52.66 2.82
N HIS A 98 21.68 53.61 2.77
CA HIS A 98 20.65 53.75 3.81
C HIS A 98 19.83 52.44 3.97
N PRO A 99 19.58 51.96 5.21
CA PRO A 99 18.93 50.67 5.48
C PRO A 99 17.58 50.50 4.77
N ALA A 100 16.81 51.58 4.63
CA ALA A 100 15.53 51.55 3.92
C ALA A 100 15.69 51.15 2.43
N PHE A 101 16.71 51.67 1.74
CA PHE A 101 16.97 51.33 0.34
C PHE A 101 17.53 49.91 0.21
N ALA A 102 18.38 49.48 1.14
CA ALA A 102 18.87 48.11 1.19
C ALA A 102 17.71 47.10 1.31
N ALA A 103 16.80 47.34 2.25
CA ALA A 103 15.61 46.51 2.45
C ALA A 103 14.70 46.49 1.22
N LEU A 104 14.49 47.64 0.56
CA LEU A 104 13.69 47.72 -0.67
C LEU A 104 14.32 46.92 -1.83
N ILE A 105 15.63 47.01 -2.02
CA ILE A 105 16.33 46.27 -3.10
C ILE A 105 16.24 44.77 -2.87
N VAL A 106 16.60 44.29 -1.67
CA VAL A 106 16.54 42.86 -1.34
C VAL A 106 15.10 42.36 -1.44
N GLY A 107 14.14 43.11 -0.90
CA GLY A 107 12.71 42.80 -0.99
C GLY A 107 12.21 42.71 -2.43
N ALA A 108 12.61 43.65 -3.30
CA ALA A 108 12.23 43.64 -4.71
C ALA A 108 12.77 42.41 -5.45
N VAL A 109 14.04 42.04 -5.23
CA VAL A 109 14.64 40.84 -5.84
C VAL A 109 13.89 39.58 -5.41
N VAL A 110 13.62 39.42 -4.11
CA VAL A 110 12.88 38.27 -3.57
C VAL A 110 11.45 38.24 -4.09
N ALA A 111 10.77 39.39 -4.19
CA ALA A 111 9.42 39.50 -4.72
C ALA A 111 9.34 39.05 -6.19
N ILE A 112 10.34 39.42 -7.02
CA ILE A 112 10.42 38.99 -8.42
C ILE A 112 10.59 37.47 -8.50
N ILE A 113 11.52 36.90 -7.73
CA ILE A 113 11.74 35.44 -7.67
C ILE A 113 10.45 34.74 -7.25
N GLY A 114 9.81 35.21 -6.18
CA GLY A 114 8.54 34.67 -5.69
C GLY A 114 7.44 34.74 -6.73
N TYR A 115 7.29 35.87 -7.43
CA TYR A 115 6.31 36.04 -8.51
C TYR A 115 6.52 35.02 -9.65
N VAL A 116 7.78 34.81 -10.08
CA VAL A 116 8.10 33.84 -11.14
C VAL A 116 7.77 32.42 -10.69
N LEU A 117 8.14 32.05 -9.46
CA LEU A 117 7.83 30.72 -8.90
C LEU A 117 6.33 30.49 -8.76
N LEU A 118 5.58 31.48 -8.27
CA LEU A 118 4.12 31.42 -8.19
C LEU A 118 3.49 31.23 -9.57
N LYS A 119 3.95 31.99 -10.57
CA LYS A 119 3.46 31.86 -11.94
C LYS A 119 3.76 30.48 -12.53
N LYS A 120 4.95 29.92 -12.26
CA LYS A 120 5.31 28.56 -12.70
C LYS A 120 4.49 27.50 -11.99
N GLY A 121 4.41 27.54 -10.66
CA GLY A 121 3.64 26.56 -9.87
C GLY A 121 2.16 26.57 -10.23
N THR A 122 1.54 27.75 -10.37
CA THR A 122 0.15 27.85 -10.83
C THR A 122 -0.05 27.35 -12.26
N ALA A 123 0.95 27.45 -13.14
CA ALA A 123 0.89 26.85 -14.46
C ALA A 123 0.97 25.33 -14.41
N ASP A 124 1.84 24.77 -13.57
CA ASP A 124 2.05 23.32 -13.42
C ASP A 124 0.82 22.63 -12.82
N LEU A 125 0.11 23.30 -11.90
CA LEU A 125 -1.13 22.80 -11.29
C LEU A 125 -2.38 22.90 -12.16
N LYS A 126 -2.29 23.43 -13.39
CA LYS A 126 -3.46 23.48 -14.29
C LYS A 126 -3.91 22.06 -14.63
N ALA A 127 -5.22 21.80 -14.57
CA ALA A 127 -5.81 20.49 -14.83
C ALA A 127 -5.32 19.83 -16.14
N LYS A 128 -5.08 20.63 -17.19
CA LYS A 128 -4.50 20.16 -18.46
C LYS A 128 -3.10 19.54 -18.36
N ASN A 129 -2.34 19.91 -17.33
CA ASN A 129 -0.99 19.42 -17.05
C ASN A 129 -1.01 18.26 -16.04
N LEU A 130 -2.07 18.17 -15.22
CA LEU A 130 -2.29 17.08 -14.25
C LEU A 130 -3.03 15.88 -14.87
N ALA A 131 -3.72 16.08 -15.98
CA ALA A 131 -4.38 15.02 -16.74
C ALA A 131 -3.35 13.96 -17.22
N PRO A 132 -3.51 12.66 -16.85
CA PRO A 132 -2.63 11.60 -17.33
C PRO A 132 -2.80 11.41 -18.84
N LYS A 133 -1.89 11.98 -19.62
CA LYS A 133 -1.95 11.94 -21.10
C LYS A 133 -2.02 10.50 -21.64
N ARG A 134 -1.34 9.56 -20.97
CA ARG A 134 -1.28 8.15 -21.38
C ARG A 134 -2.55 7.38 -21.03
N THR A 135 -3.11 7.59 -19.83
CA THR A 135 -4.35 6.91 -19.40
C THR A 135 -5.54 7.35 -20.24
N GLN A 136 -5.63 8.65 -20.56
CA GLN A 136 -6.68 9.15 -21.46
C GLN A 136 -6.55 8.58 -22.87
N ALA A 137 -5.32 8.45 -23.40
CA ALA A 137 -5.07 7.87 -24.72
C ALA A 137 -5.36 6.36 -24.81
N ASN A 138 -5.31 5.65 -23.68
CA ASN A 138 -5.63 4.23 -23.63
C ASN A 138 -7.14 4.00 -23.45
N ILE A 139 -7.79 4.74 -22.54
CA ILE A 139 -9.25 4.67 -22.35
C ILE A 139 -9.99 5.05 -23.65
N SER A 140 -9.50 6.07 -24.38
CA SER A 140 -10.10 6.45 -25.67
C SER A 140 -9.90 5.40 -26.75
N ARG A 141 -8.73 4.73 -26.80
CA ARG A 141 -8.49 3.61 -27.73
C ARG A 141 -9.41 2.42 -27.44
N ASP A 142 -9.53 2.04 -26.17
CA ASP A 142 -10.35 0.90 -25.77
C ASP A 142 -11.85 1.19 -26.01
N ALA A 143 -12.30 2.42 -25.76
CA ALA A 143 -13.66 2.84 -26.07
C ALA A 143 -13.97 2.85 -27.58
N HIS A 144 -12.98 3.19 -28.43
CA HIS A 144 -13.13 3.12 -29.88
C HIS A 144 -13.24 1.67 -30.38
N MET A 145 -12.47 0.74 -29.81
CA MET A 145 -12.51 -0.68 -30.18
C MET A 145 -13.86 -1.32 -29.87
N VAL A 146 -14.49 -0.98 -28.74
CA VAL A 146 -15.84 -1.47 -28.38
C VAL A 146 -16.91 -0.92 -29.34
N LYS A 147 -16.73 0.29 -29.87
CA LYS A 147 -17.68 0.93 -30.79
C LYS A 147 -17.61 0.41 -32.22
N GLU A 148 -16.47 -0.12 -32.65
CA GLU A 148 -16.31 -0.82 -33.94
C GLU A 148 -16.73 -2.30 -33.87
N SER A 149 -16.89 -2.85 -32.66
CA SER A 149 -17.26 -4.25 -32.44
C SER A 149 -18.77 -4.49 -32.35
N VAL A 150 -19.61 -3.47 -32.57
CA VAL A 150 -21.08 -3.52 -32.48
C VAL A 150 -21.72 -3.03 -33.77
#